data_AF-A0A4S4B9Y0-F1
#
_entry.id   AF-A0A4S4B9Y0-F1
#
_cell.length_a   1.000
_cell.length_b   1.000
_cell.length_c   1.000
_cell.angle_alpha   90.00
_cell.angle_beta   90.00
_cell.angle_gamma   90.00
#
_symmetry.space_group_name_H-M   'P 1'
#
loop_
_entity.id
_entity.type
_entity.pdbx_description
1 polymer ?
#
loop_
_entity_poly.entity_id
_entity_poly.type
_entity_poly.pdbx_seq_one_letter_code
_entity_poly.pdbx_strand_id
1 'polypeptide(L)'
;MLKVPFWHGFRHVLGLFAVVASATAVAQTSAESQLLARLNQVRAQGVICPGTGRRPVAGALAFSSTHAQAARIQANYMTSSGRITHTGAGGSTPRIRAASTGVNAVSVTEIIFMGTGLNPEAAIQWWLHSPVHCFWMNEARYTHAGASIVQGARGTSYVVVLSSQPR
;
A
#
# COMPACT_ATOMS: atom_id res chain seq x y z
N MET A 1 -71.05 -32.89 -18.55
CA MET A 1 -70.72 -31.88 -17.52
C MET A 1 -69.35 -32.21 -16.93
N LEU A 2 -68.54 -31.17 -16.74
CA LEU A 2 -67.10 -31.13 -16.45
C LEU A 2 -66.59 -32.08 -15.34
N LYS A 3 -65.33 -32.53 -15.45
CA LYS A 3 -64.24 -32.17 -14.49
C LYS A 3 -62.86 -32.78 -14.81
N VAL A 4 -61.94 -31.87 -15.15
CA VAL A 4 -60.49 -31.71 -14.83
C VAL A 4 -59.49 -32.88 -14.83
N PRO A 5 -58.30 -32.72 -15.47
CA PRO A 5 -57.15 -33.59 -15.26
C PRO A 5 -56.30 -33.13 -14.05
N PHE A 6 -55.78 -34.11 -13.29
CA PHE A 6 -54.91 -33.90 -12.13
C PHE A 6 -53.46 -33.70 -12.58
N TRP A 7 -52.93 -32.49 -12.42
CA TRP A 7 -51.55 -32.11 -12.72
C TRP A 7 -50.63 -32.52 -11.55
N HIS A 8 -49.62 -33.36 -11.80
CA HIS A 8 -48.55 -33.59 -10.82
C HIS A 8 -47.44 -32.56 -11.02
N GLY A 9 -47.28 -31.66 -10.05
CA GLY A 9 -46.30 -30.59 -10.07
C GLY A 9 -44.86 -31.10 -9.91
N PHE A 10 -44.00 -30.77 -10.88
CA PHE A 10 -42.56 -30.78 -10.70
C PHE A 10 -42.16 -29.59 -9.82
N ARG A 11 -41.69 -29.86 -8.60
CA ARG A 11 -41.06 -28.84 -7.76
C ARG A 11 -39.64 -28.62 -8.29
N HIS A 12 -39.46 -27.62 -9.15
CA HIS A 12 -38.12 -27.12 -9.48
C HIS A 12 -37.57 -26.36 -8.27
N VAL A 13 -36.64 -26.99 -7.56
CA VAL A 13 -35.77 -26.30 -6.60
C VAL A 13 -34.73 -25.54 -7.43
N LEU A 14 -34.96 -24.25 -7.68
CA LEU A 14 -33.90 -23.36 -8.16
C LEU A 14 -32.88 -23.20 -7.03
N GLY A 15 -31.79 -23.95 -7.09
CA GLY A 15 -30.62 -23.70 -6.25
C GLY A 15 -29.93 -22.41 -6.71
N LEU A 16 -29.99 -21.36 -5.89
CA LEU A 16 -29.10 -20.21 -6.04
C LEU A 16 -27.67 -20.65 -5.76
N PHE A 17 -26.84 -20.77 -6.79
CA PHE A 17 -25.39 -20.81 -6.63
C PHE A 17 -24.89 -19.39 -6.35
N ALA A 18 -24.63 -19.07 -5.08
CA ALA A 18 -23.88 -17.88 -4.71
C ALA A 18 -22.41 -18.10 -5.09
N VAL A 19 -21.95 -17.43 -6.16
CA VAL A 19 -20.53 -17.37 -6.50
C VAL A 19 -19.85 -16.43 -5.50
N VAL A 20 -19.17 -16.99 -4.50
CA VAL A 20 -18.32 -16.22 -3.61
C VAL A 20 -17.04 -15.88 -4.36
N ALA A 21 -16.92 -14.63 -4.83
CA ALA A 21 -15.68 -14.11 -5.38
C ALA A 21 -14.67 -13.91 -4.23
N SER A 22 -13.77 -14.86 -4.03
CA SER A 22 -12.66 -14.71 -3.09
C SER A 22 -11.69 -13.66 -3.63
N ALA A 23 -11.65 -12.48 -2.99
CA ALA A 23 -10.60 -11.51 -3.22
C ALA A 23 -9.27 -12.12 -2.73
N THR A 24 -8.38 -12.47 -3.65
CA THR A 24 -7.03 -12.91 -3.29
C THR A 24 -6.28 -11.71 -2.71
N ALA A 25 -6.05 -11.73 -1.39
CA ALA A 25 -5.15 -10.77 -0.76
C ALA A 25 -3.76 -10.94 -1.39
N VAL A 26 -3.23 -9.88 -1.99
CA VAL A 26 -1.85 -9.89 -2.49
C VAL A 26 -0.92 -9.98 -1.28
N ALA A 27 -0.24 -11.11 -1.13
CA ALA A 27 0.75 -11.30 -0.08
C ALA A 27 1.97 -10.40 -0.35
N GLN A 28 2.58 -9.89 0.73
CA GLN A 28 3.84 -9.16 0.62
C GLN A 28 4.97 -10.07 0.15
N THR A 29 5.83 -9.56 -0.73
CA THR A 29 7.11 -10.21 -1.02
C THR A 29 8.06 -10.12 0.17
N SER A 30 9.09 -10.97 0.20
CA SER A 30 10.15 -10.89 1.22
C SER A 30 10.88 -9.54 1.21
N ALA A 31 11.06 -8.94 0.04
CA ALA A 31 11.71 -7.63 -0.09
C ALA A 31 10.82 -6.50 0.48
N GLU A 32 9.51 -6.54 0.24
CA GLU A 32 8.56 -5.56 0.79
C GLU A 32 8.41 -5.68 2.31
N SER A 33 8.42 -6.92 2.84
CA SER A 33 8.41 -7.13 4.29
C SER A 33 9.70 -6.67 4.96
N GLN A 34 10.86 -6.93 4.35
CA GLN A 34 12.16 -6.40 4.80
C GLN A 34 12.19 -4.87 4.80
N LEU A 35 11.63 -4.22 3.76
CA LEU A 35 11.55 -2.77 3.68
C LEU A 35 10.78 -2.16 4.86
N LEU A 36 9.58 -2.70 5.16
CA LEU A 36 8.78 -2.23 6.29
C LEU A 36 9.43 -2.56 7.64
N ALA A 37 10.02 -3.74 7.78
CA ALA A 37 10.73 -4.13 9.00
C ALA A 37 11.88 -3.17 9.29
N ARG A 38 12.68 -2.83 8.27
CA ARG A 38 13.78 -1.87 8.42
C ARG A 38 13.30 -0.46 8.73
N LEU A 39 12.22 0.00 8.08
CA LEU A 39 11.58 1.27 8.43
C LEU A 39 11.17 1.31 9.91
N ASN A 40 10.58 0.23 10.42
CA ASN A 40 10.20 0.13 11.83
C ASN A 40 11.41 0.09 12.78
N GLN A 41 12.52 -0.52 12.39
CA GLN A 41 13.78 -0.47 13.17
C GLN A 41 14.33 0.95 13.28
N VAL A 42 14.32 1.71 12.19
CA VAL A 42 14.71 3.14 12.20
C VAL A 42 13.82 3.92 13.16
N ARG A 43 12.49 3.75 13.05
CA ARG A 43 11.52 4.43 13.91
C ARG A 43 11.71 4.11 15.39
N ALA A 44 12.03 2.85 15.73
CA ALA A 44 12.23 2.39 17.10
C ALA A 44 13.48 2.99 17.78
N GLN A 45 14.46 3.47 17.00
CA GLN A 45 15.68 4.09 17.52
C GLN A 45 15.56 5.62 17.64
N GLY A 46 14.65 6.23 16.89
CA GLY A 46 14.70 7.66 16.60
C GLY A 46 15.85 8.00 15.65
N VAL A 47 15.83 9.20 15.08
CA VAL A 47 16.81 9.58 14.04
C VAL A 47 17.09 11.09 14.06
N ILE A 48 18.25 11.52 13.59
CA ILE A 48 18.51 12.93 13.26
C ILE A 48 18.32 13.08 11.75
N CYS A 49 17.26 13.78 11.35
CA CYS A 49 16.97 14.02 9.94
C CYS A 49 17.70 15.27 9.45
N PRO A 50 18.31 15.24 8.24
CA PRO A 50 18.96 16.40 7.66
C PRO A 50 17.99 17.60 7.59
N GLY A 51 18.44 18.77 8.05
CA GLY A 51 17.68 20.02 7.97
C GLY A 51 16.40 20.12 8.83
N THR A 52 15.95 19.04 9.46
CA THR A 52 14.72 19.02 10.30
C THR A 52 14.97 18.58 11.74
N GLY A 53 16.21 18.21 12.07
CA GLY A 53 16.65 17.92 13.43
C GLY A 53 16.23 16.54 13.93
N ARG A 54 16.16 16.38 15.25
CA ARG A 54 15.88 15.09 15.89
C ARG A 54 14.41 14.71 15.75
N ARG A 55 14.18 13.49 15.26
CA ARG A 55 12.92 12.74 15.35
C ARG A 55 13.01 11.76 16.51
N PRO A 56 12.11 11.84 17.51
CA PRO A 56 12.13 10.91 18.63
C PRO A 56 11.74 9.49 18.18
N VAL A 57 11.88 8.53 19.08
CA VAL A 57 11.35 7.17 18.89
C VAL A 57 9.87 7.25 18.50
N ALA A 58 9.49 6.49 17.49
CA ALA A 58 8.11 6.38 17.02
C ALA A 58 7.67 4.91 17.02
N GLY A 59 6.39 4.68 17.29
CA GLY A 59 5.82 3.34 17.29
C GLY A 59 5.97 2.64 15.93
N ALA A 60 6.03 1.31 15.96
CA ALA A 60 6.04 0.49 14.75
C ALA A 60 4.75 0.70 13.95
N LEU A 61 4.90 0.76 12.63
CA LEU A 61 3.79 0.82 11.68
C LEU A 61 3.19 -0.58 11.55
N ALA A 62 1.88 -0.69 11.75
CA ALA A 62 1.11 -1.88 11.46
C ALA A 62 0.98 -2.06 9.94
N PHE A 63 1.26 -3.27 9.46
CA PHE A 63 1.07 -3.61 8.05
C PHE A 63 -0.41 -3.54 7.65
N SER A 64 -0.69 -3.00 6.47
CA SER A 64 -2.03 -2.95 5.88
C SER A 64 -1.99 -3.28 4.39
N SER A 65 -2.79 -4.26 3.98
CA SER A 65 -2.90 -4.70 2.58
C SER A 65 -3.49 -3.62 1.66
N THR A 66 -4.40 -2.78 2.15
CA THR A 66 -4.97 -1.67 1.37
C THR A 66 -3.92 -0.58 1.08
N HIS A 67 -3.01 -0.32 2.02
CA HIS A 67 -1.86 0.57 1.81
C HIS A 67 -0.86 -0.04 0.82
N ALA A 68 -0.59 -1.34 0.93
CA ALA A 68 0.31 -2.03 0.00
C ALA A 68 -0.24 -2.01 -1.43
N GLN A 69 -1.55 -2.17 -1.59
CA GLN A 69 -2.21 -2.03 -2.89
C GLN A 69 -2.06 -0.60 -3.45
N ALA A 70 -2.20 0.43 -2.63
CA ALA A 70 -1.99 1.82 -3.05
C ALA A 70 -0.54 2.08 -3.47
N ALA A 71 0.42 1.55 -2.69
CA ALA A 71 1.83 1.59 -3.02
C ALA A 71 2.13 0.88 -4.35
N ARG A 72 1.52 -0.29 -4.58
CA ARG A 72 1.68 -1.07 -5.81
C ARG A 72 1.19 -0.32 -7.04
N ILE A 73 0.04 0.35 -6.94
CA ILE A 73 -0.49 1.18 -8.03
C ILE A 73 0.54 2.27 -8.40
N GLN A 74 1.13 2.94 -7.41
CA GLN A 74 2.13 3.98 -7.69
C GLN A 74 3.45 3.40 -8.20
N ALA A 75 3.95 2.32 -7.60
CA ALA A 75 5.19 1.69 -8.00
C ALA A 75 5.11 1.19 -9.45
N ASN A 76 3.97 0.59 -9.85
CA ASN A 76 3.70 0.25 -11.25
C ASN A 76 3.73 1.47 -12.16
N TYR A 77 3.06 2.57 -11.77
CA TYR A 77 3.03 3.80 -12.57
C TYR A 77 4.42 4.42 -12.74
N MET A 78 5.20 4.52 -11.66
CA MET A 78 6.56 5.03 -11.69
C MET A 78 7.45 4.15 -12.58
N THR A 79 7.40 2.83 -12.42
CA THR A 79 8.20 1.89 -13.22
C THR A 79 7.79 1.90 -14.69
N SER A 80 6.49 1.94 -15.01
CA SER A 80 6.00 1.92 -16.39
C SER A 80 6.19 3.25 -17.13
N SER A 81 6.25 4.37 -16.42
CA SER A 81 6.47 5.70 -17.00
C SER A 81 7.94 6.14 -16.95
N GLY A 82 8.75 5.57 -16.05
CA GLY A 82 10.10 6.06 -15.74
C GLY A 82 10.13 7.37 -14.95
N ARG A 83 8.97 7.89 -14.51
CA ARG A 83 8.88 9.15 -13.77
C ARG A 83 8.95 8.89 -12.27
N ILE A 84 9.82 9.60 -11.57
CA ILE A 84 9.84 9.64 -10.10
C ILE A 84 8.91 10.76 -9.65
N THR A 85 7.70 10.41 -9.20
CA THR A 85 6.67 11.40 -8.88
C THR A 85 5.66 10.84 -7.86
N HIS A 86 5.05 11.74 -7.08
CA HIS A 86 3.91 11.41 -6.21
C HIS A 86 2.55 11.51 -6.94
N THR A 87 2.52 12.20 -8.09
CA THR A 87 1.33 12.31 -8.93
C THR A 87 1.22 11.05 -9.78
N GLY A 88 0.20 10.24 -9.49
CA GLY A 88 -0.04 8.97 -10.17
C GLY A 88 -0.82 9.12 -11.47
N ALA A 89 -1.24 7.97 -12.01
CA ALA A 89 -2.12 7.91 -13.18
C ALA A 89 -3.38 8.77 -12.97
N GLY A 90 -3.81 9.45 -14.04
CA GLY A 90 -4.97 10.35 -14.01
C GLY A 90 -4.82 11.58 -13.10
N GLY A 91 -3.60 11.92 -12.65
CA GLY A 91 -3.36 13.04 -11.74
C GLY A 91 -3.63 12.72 -10.26
N SER A 92 -3.75 11.44 -9.90
CA SER A 92 -4.07 11.03 -8.53
C SER A 92 -2.98 11.44 -7.52
N THR A 93 -3.39 12.06 -6.43
CA THR A 93 -2.52 12.31 -5.27
C THR A 93 -2.37 11.03 -4.42
N PRO A 94 -1.37 10.94 -3.54
CA PRO A 94 -1.23 9.80 -2.62
C PRO A 94 -2.50 9.51 -1.80
N ARG A 95 -3.15 10.57 -1.28
CA ARG A 95 -4.39 10.43 -0.51
C ARG A 95 -5.54 9.87 -1.36
N ILE A 96 -5.73 10.40 -2.58
CA ILE A 96 -6.79 9.91 -3.50
C ILE A 96 -6.56 8.44 -3.85
N ARG A 97 -5.32 8.09 -4.19
CA ARG A 97 -4.96 6.71 -4.55
C ARG A 97 -5.11 5.75 -3.37
N ALA A 98 -4.71 6.14 -2.16
CA ALA A 98 -4.94 5.35 -0.95
C ALA A 98 -6.44 5.17 -0.65
N ALA A 99 -7.24 6.22 -0.79
CA ALA A 99 -8.69 6.13 -0.61
C ALA A 99 -9.33 5.14 -1.62
N SER A 100 -8.87 5.12 -2.88
CA SER A 100 -9.38 4.18 -3.88
C SER A 100 -9.10 2.70 -3.58
N THR A 101 -8.19 2.40 -2.66
CA THR A 101 -7.90 1.02 -2.20
C THR A 101 -8.53 0.70 -0.85
N GLY A 102 -9.33 1.62 -0.28
CA GLY A 102 -10.02 1.44 0.99
C GLY A 102 -9.27 1.99 2.20
N VAL A 103 -8.21 2.80 2.02
CA VAL A 103 -7.59 3.51 3.15
C VAL A 103 -8.46 4.69 3.57
N ASN A 104 -9.02 4.62 4.78
CA ASN A 104 -9.78 5.72 5.39
C ASN A 104 -9.02 6.26 6.60
N ALA A 105 -8.30 7.38 6.45
CA ALA A 105 -7.52 7.97 7.54
C ALA A 105 -7.38 9.49 7.37
N VAL A 106 -7.20 10.21 8.48
CA VAL A 106 -7.04 11.68 8.47
C VAL A 106 -5.77 12.10 7.75
N SER A 107 -4.65 11.50 8.15
CA SER A 107 -3.34 11.77 7.57
C SER A 107 -2.94 10.61 6.70
N VAL A 108 -2.57 10.88 5.45
CA VAL A 108 -1.99 9.91 4.51
C VAL A 108 -0.78 10.58 3.87
N THR A 109 0.33 9.87 3.80
CA THR A 109 1.54 10.30 3.08
C THR A 109 2.11 9.15 2.26
N GLU A 110 3.08 9.49 1.42
CA GLU A 110 3.83 8.54 0.63
C GLU A 110 5.31 8.94 0.61
N ILE A 111 6.19 7.95 0.71
CA ILE A 111 7.62 8.09 0.43
C ILE A 111 7.96 7.19 -0.75
N ILE A 112 8.73 7.73 -1.69
CA ILE A 112 9.09 7.04 -2.93
C ILE A 112 10.58 7.09 -3.17
N PHE A 113 11.09 6.07 -3.84
CA PHE A 113 12.46 6.03 -4.35
C PHE A 113 12.46 5.20 -5.63
N MET A 114 13.36 5.52 -6.56
CA MET A 114 13.63 4.68 -7.71
C MET A 114 15.14 4.50 -7.83
N GLY A 115 15.57 3.25 -7.93
CA GLY A 115 16.98 2.89 -8.04
C GLY A 115 17.20 1.76 -9.03
N THR A 116 18.41 1.21 -9.05
CA THR A 116 18.77 0.04 -9.85
C THR A 116 18.73 -1.23 -8.99
N GLY A 117 18.43 -2.36 -9.62
CA GLY A 117 18.38 -3.67 -8.93
C GLY A 117 17.31 -3.77 -7.84
N LEU A 118 17.31 -4.89 -7.11
CA LEU A 118 16.42 -5.14 -5.98
C LEU A 118 17.20 -5.00 -4.67
N ASN A 119 17.07 -3.86 -4.01
CA ASN A 119 17.78 -3.49 -2.78
C ASN A 119 16.89 -2.59 -1.89
N PRO A 120 16.06 -3.19 -1.02
CA PRO A 120 15.24 -2.44 -0.06
C PRO A 120 16.05 -1.51 0.86
N GLU A 121 17.27 -1.91 1.23
CA GLU A 121 18.13 -1.12 2.11
C GLU A 121 18.56 0.20 1.44
N ALA A 122 18.82 0.19 0.13
CA ALA A 122 19.15 1.40 -0.61
C ALA A 122 18.02 2.45 -0.53
N ALA A 123 16.75 2.02 -0.55
CA ALA A 123 15.62 2.92 -0.40
C ALA A 123 15.59 3.57 0.99
N ILE A 124 15.82 2.78 2.05
CA ILE A 124 15.90 3.28 3.44
C ILE A 124 17.02 4.29 3.58
N GLN A 125 18.22 3.97 3.10
CA GLN A 125 19.36 4.87 3.18
C GLN A 125 19.11 6.16 2.42
N TRP A 126 18.51 6.09 1.23
CA TRP A 126 18.17 7.28 0.47
C TRP A 126 17.15 8.17 1.20
N TRP A 127 16.10 7.58 1.78
CA TRP A 127 15.11 8.34 2.55
C TRP A 127 15.71 8.98 3.81
N LEU A 128 16.62 8.30 4.50
CA LEU A 128 17.32 8.83 5.68
C LEU A 128 18.16 10.08 5.34
N HIS A 129 18.75 10.13 4.15
CA HIS A 129 19.55 11.28 3.70
C HIS A 129 18.71 12.41 3.07
N SER A 130 17.41 12.19 2.86
CA SER A 130 16.51 13.22 2.34
C SER A 130 15.76 13.91 3.48
N PRO A 131 15.89 15.25 3.66
CA PRO A 131 15.20 15.99 4.72
C PRO A 131 13.71 15.66 4.84
N VAL A 132 13.00 15.65 3.71
CA VAL A 132 11.56 15.47 3.66
C VAL A 132 11.15 14.01 3.93
N HIS A 133 11.84 13.03 3.33
CA HIS A 133 11.47 11.63 3.51
C HIS A 133 11.82 11.14 4.92
N CYS A 134 12.99 11.49 5.43
CA CYS A 134 13.41 11.17 6.79
C CYS A 134 12.39 11.72 7.81
N PHE A 135 11.97 12.97 7.64
CA PHE A 135 10.98 13.60 8.51
C PHE A 135 9.67 12.81 8.50
N TRP A 136 9.05 12.59 7.33
CA TRP A 136 7.72 12.00 7.24
C TRP A 136 7.68 10.51 7.59
N MET A 137 8.71 9.72 7.25
CA MET A 137 8.75 8.30 7.61
C MET A 137 8.89 8.07 9.13
N ASN A 138 9.37 9.08 9.87
CA ASN A 138 9.54 9.06 11.33
C ASN A 138 8.54 9.96 12.08
N GLU A 139 7.44 10.36 11.43
CA GLU A 139 6.34 11.05 12.11
C GLU A 139 5.53 10.06 12.95
N ALA A 140 5.36 10.38 14.25
CA ALA A 140 4.69 9.51 15.22
C ALA A 140 3.18 9.38 14.97
N ARG A 141 2.58 10.36 14.26
CA ARG A 141 1.16 10.31 13.87
C ARG A 141 0.83 9.15 12.92
N TYR A 142 1.82 8.61 12.21
CA TYR A 142 1.59 7.47 11.33
C TYR A 142 1.70 6.16 12.12
N THR A 143 0.69 5.32 11.97
CA THR A 143 0.55 4.05 12.69
C THR A 143 0.35 2.87 11.76
N HIS A 144 0.01 3.09 10.49
CA HIS A 144 -0.21 2.04 9.50
C HIS A 144 0.60 2.31 8.23
N ALA A 145 1.05 1.25 7.58
CA ALA A 145 1.74 1.36 6.30
C ALA A 145 1.60 0.11 5.43
N GLY A 146 1.89 0.30 4.16
CA GLY A 146 2.08 -0.78 3.20
C GLY A 146 3.11 -0.35 2.17
N ALA A 147 3.92 -1.32 1.74
CA ALA A 147 5.00 -1.11 0.80
C ALA A 147 4.76 -1.88 -0.49
N SER A 148 5.27 -1.36 -1.60
CA SER A 148 5.45 -2.16 -2.81
C SER A 148 6.76 -1.86 -3.53
N ILE A 149 7.34 -2.92 -4.12
CA ILE A 149 8.55 -2.85 -4.92
C ILE A 149 8.29 -3.42 -6.30
N VAL A 150 8.50 -2.62 -7.34
CA VAL A 150 8.23 -3.02 -8.73
C VAL A 150 9.46 -2.77 -9.59
N GLN A 151 10.04 -3.86 -10.11
CA GLN A 151 11.15 -3.83 -11.07
C GLN A 151 10.62 -3.65 -12.50
N GLY A 152 11.37 -2.92 -13.32
CA GLY A 152 11.12 -2.84 -14.76
C GLY A 152 12.34 -2.32 -15.51
N ALA A 153 12.21 -2.18 -16.83
CA ALA A 153 13.32 -1.82 -17.71
C ALA A 153 13.97 -0.46 -17.38
N ARG A 154 13.25 0.44 -16.69
CA ARG A 154 13.73 1.77 -16.32
C ARG A 154 14.22 1.87 -14.86
N GLY A 155 14.28 0.75 -14.15
CA GLY A 155 14.69 0.68 -12.75
C GLY A 155 13.65 0.03 -11.86
N THR A 156 13.89 0.11 -10.56
CA THR A 156 13.06 -0.48 -9.51
C THR A 156 12.45 0.63 -8.67
N SER A 157 11.12 0.70 -8.65
CA SER A 157 10.38 1.63 -7.80
C SER A 157 10.15 1.02 -6.42
N TYR A 158 10.37 1.82 -5.38
CA TYR A 158 10.09 1.51 -3.99
C TYR A 158 9.10 2.55 -3.49
N VAL A 159 7.92 2.12 -3.06
CA VAL A 159 6.87 3.02 -2.57
C VAL A 159 6.39 2.53 -1.23
N VAL A 160 6.26 3.43 -0.26
CA VAL A 160 5.57 3.16 1.02
C VAL A 160 4.50 4.20 1.20
N VAL A 161 3.26 3.74 1.41
CA VAL A 161 2.13 4.59 1.78
C VAL A 161 1.91 4.42 3.27
N LEU A 162 1.84 5.55 4.00
CA LEU A 162 1.63 5.57 5.45
C LEU A 162 0.35 6.34 5.77
N SER A 163 -0.32 5.94 6.84
CA SER A 163 -1.43 6.71 7.38
C SER A 163 -1.46 6.75 8.90
N SER A 164 -2.19 7.73 9.43
CA SER A 164 -2.63 7.71 10.82
C SER A 164 -3.58 6.54 11.06
N GLN A 165 -4.02 6.35 12.31
CA GLN A 165 -5.01 5.34 12.63
C GLN A 165 -6.20 5.38 11.63
N PRO A 166 -6.49 4.27 10.95
CA PRO A 166 -7.67 4.16 10.10
C PRO A 166 -8.96 4.38 10.91
N ARG A 167 -9.98 4.93 10.25
CA ARG A 167 -11.32 5.19 10.79
C ARG A 167 -12.31 4.13 10.32
#